data_AF-A0A1S1LIM3-F1
#
_entry.id   AF-A0A1S1LIM3-F1
#
_cell.length_a   1.000
_cell.length_b   1.000
_cell.length_c   1.000
_cell.angle_alpha   90.00
_cell.angle_beta   90.00
_cell.angle_gamma   90.00
#
_symmetry.space_group_name_H-M   'P 1'
#
loop_
_entity.id
_entity.type
_entity.pdbx_description
1 polymer ?
#
loop_
_entity_poly.entity_id
_entity_poly.type
_entity_poly.pdbx_seq_one_letter_code
_entity_poly.pdbx_strand_id
1 'polypeptide(L)'
;MSAAAVTSPVRDHVLAVLEGIPGTGLRIDEVAARMPLKRSKVLRPCGDSCPALDVDQLSGRRRVVEHHSSWHVVESHYHPAEILRVLTRLERDGLVRSVGRIGGPVSWSLSGVGAMDRLGWLVVDAKPKEMYL
;
A
#
# COMPACT_ATOMS: atom_id res chain seq x y z
N MET A 1 -13.20 -24.20 -7.92
CA MET A 1 -12.63 -23.84 -6.60
C MET A 1 -11.91 -22.52 -6.76
N SER A 2 -12.52 -21.41 -6.32
CA SER A 2 -11.89 -20.08 -6.41
C SER A 2 -10.75 -20.00 -5.41
N ALA A 3 -9.52 -19.85 -5.91
CA ALA A 3 -8.42 -19.35 -5.11
C ALA A 3 -8.79 -17.93 -4.68
N ALA A 4 -9.19 -17.75 -3.43
CA ALA A 4 -9.22 -16.42 -2.83
C ALA A 4 -7.83 -15.84 -3.04
N ALA A 5 -7.69 -14.89 -3.96
CA ALA A 5 -6.42 -14.27 -4.25
C ALA A 5 -5.92 -13.71 -2.92
N VAL A 6 -4.83 -14.26 -2.39
CA VAL A 6 -4.17 -13.72 -1.20
C VAL A 6 -3.70 -12.33 -1.61
N THR A 7 -4.52 -11.32 -1.36
CA THR A 7 -4.19 -9.96 -1.70
C THR A 7 -3.08 -9.53 -0.75
N SER A 8 -1.96 -9.12 -1.33
CA SER A 8 -0.87 -8.56 -0.56
C SER A 8 -1.35 -7.26 0.10
N PRO A 9 -1.17 -7.04 1.40
CA PRO A 9 -1.51 -5.78 2.06
C PRO A 9 -0.91 -4.56 1.35
N VAL A 10 0.27 -4.73 0.74
CA VAL A 10 0.93 -3.68 -0.05
C VAL A 10 0.11 -3.32 -1.29
N ARG A 11 -0.46 -4.32 -1.98
CA ARG A 11 -1.31 -4.12 -3.17
C ARG A 11 -2.54 -3.29 -2.81
N ASP A 12 -3.23 -3.67 -1.75
CA ASP A 12 -4.48 -3.03 -1.37
C ASP A 12 -4.24 -1.59 -0.88
N HIS A 13 -3.17 -1.35 -0.12
CA HIS A 13 -2.77 0.01 0.27
C HIS A 13 -2.38 0.89 -0.93
N VAL A 14 -1.62 0.35 -1.91
CA VAL A 14 -1.26 1.11 -3.12
C VAL A 14 -2.50 1.52 -3.90
N LEU A 15 -3.44 0.60 -4.10
CA LEU A 15 -4.69 0.91 -4.81
C LEU A 15 -5.52 1.94 -4.04
N ALA A 16 -5.70 1.77 -2.72
CA ALA A 16 -6.44 2.73 -1.90
C ALA A 16 -5.85 4.15 -1.98
N VAL A 17 -4.52 4.28 -2.01
CA VAL A 17 -3.86 5.59 -2.19
C VAL A 17 -4.17 6.21 -3.54
N LEU A 18 -4.11 5.43 -4.63
CA LEU A 18 -4.40 5.93 -5.98
C LEU A 18 -5.89 6.23 -6.19
N GLU A 19 -6.78 5.50 -5.52
CA GLU A 19 -8.23 5.74 -5.50
C GLU A 19 -8.59 7.05 -4.82
N GLY A 20 -7.87 7.42 -3.76
CA GLY A 20 -8.10 8.68 -3.04
C GLY A 20 -7.77 9.94 -3.86
N ILE A 21 -7.03 9.81 -4.97
CA ILE A 21 -6.61 10.94 -5.82
C ILE A 21 -6.77 10.58 -7.30
N PRO A 22 -8.02 10.41 -7.79
CA PRO A 22 -8.27 9.94 -9.14
C PRO A 22 -7.71 10.92 -10.18
N GLY A 23 -7.20 10.38 -11.29
CA GLY A 23 -6.69 11.16 -12.43
C GLY A 23 -5.34 11.84 -12.21
N THR A 24 -4.81 11.86 -10.99
CA THR A 24 -3.47 12.41 -10.69
C THR A 24 -2.44 11.29 -10.68
N GLY A 25 -1.35 11.46 -11.44
CA GLY A 25 -0.21 10.55 -11.37
C GLY A 25 0.61 10.81 -10.11
N LEU A 26 0.80 9.79 -9.27
CA LEU A 26 1.66 9.85 -8.08
C LEU A 26 3.00 9.14 -8.31
N ARG A 27 4.09 9.75 -7.86
CA ARG A 27 5.41 9.10 -7.78
C ARG A 27 5.46 8.08 -6.64
N ILE A 28 6.47 7.22 -6.65
CA ILE A 28 6.65 6.18 -5.61
C ILE A 28 6.79 6.77 -4.21
N ASP A 29 7.54 7.86 -4.06
CA ASP A 29 7.72 8.57 -2.79
C ASP A 29 6.40 9.16 -2.28
N GLU A 30 5.58 9.70 -3.18
CA GLU A 30 4.26 10.24 -2.87
C GLU A 30 3.26 9.16 -2.47
N VAL A 31 3.32 7.99 -3.11
CA VAL A 31 2.54 6.81 -2.73
C VAL A 31 2.99 6.33 -1.34
N ALA A 32 4.30 6.16 -1.12
CA ALA A 32 4.86 5.69 0.14
C ALA A 32 4.49 6.59 1.33
N ALA A 33 4.47 7.91 1.12
CA ALA A 33 4.11 8.89 2.15
C ALA A 33 2.63 8.84 2.56
N ARG A 34 1.75 8.32 1.69
CA ARG A 34 0.30 8.22 1.93
C ARG A 34 -0.14 6.84 2.41
N MET A 35 0.71 5.83 2.24
CA MET A 35 0.43 4.48 2.75
C MET A 35 0.50 4.45 4.28
N PRO A 36 -0.31 3.62 4.95
CA PRO A 36 -0.15 3.39 6.38
C PRO A 36 1.22 2.79 6.68
N LEU A 37 1.73 3.00 7.90
CA LEU A 37 3.00 2.39 8.31
C LEU A 37 2.87 0.86 8.34
N LYS A 38 3.92 0.18 7.86
CA LYS A 38 4.04 -1.28 7.91
C LYS A 38 4.45 -1.69 9.32
N ARG A 39 3.63 -2.52 9.97
CA ARG A 39 4.00 -3.20 11.22
C ARG A 39 4.69 -4.51 10.93
N SER A 40 5.87 -4.72 11.50
CA SER A 40 6.65 -5.95 11.34
C SER A 40 7.15 -6.45 12.68
N LYS A 41 7.03 -7.77 12.92
CA LYS A 41 7.60 -8.43 14.09
C LYS A 41 9.08 -8.74 13.82
N VAL A 42 9.96 -8.25 14.68
CA VAL A 42 11.40 -8.48 14.64
C VAL A 42 11.78 -9.36 15.82
N LEU A 43 12.26 -10.58 15.53
CA LEU A 43 12.75 -11.52 16.55
C LEU A 43 14.20 -11.17 16.89
N ARG A 44 14.38 -10.15 17.73
CA ARG A 44 15.68 -9.78 18.29
C ARG A 44 15.53 -9.62 19.80
N PRO A 45 16.34 -10.31 20.62
CA PRO A 45 16.29 -10.17 22.07
C PRO A 45 16.69 -8.78 22.53
N CYS A 46 16.16 -8.39 23.68
CA CYS A 46 16.50 -7.12 24.33
C CYS A 46 17.86 -7.25 25.03
N GLY A 47 18.83 -6.46 24.58
CA GLY A 47 20.15 -6.29 25.15
C GLY A 47 20.69 -4.93 24.73
N ASP A 48 22.02 -4.76 24.68
CA ASP A 48 22.67 -3.47 24.37
C ASP A 48 22.35 -2.93 22.95
N SER A 49 21.80 -3.75 22.05
CA SER A 49 21.40 -3.40 20.69
C SER A 49 19.88 -3.57 20.44
N CYS A 50 19.08 -3.20 21.44
CA CYS A 50 17.63 -3.13 21.28
C CYS A 50 17.27 -2.15 20.15
N PRO A 51 16.44 -2.52 19.16
CA PRO A 51 15.95 -1.60 18.14
C PRO A 51 15.17 -0.42 18.72
N ALA A 52 14.70 -0.50 19.98
CA ALA A 52 14.07 0.60 20.70
C ALA A 52 15.08 1.65 21.22
N LEU A 53 16.37 1.27 21.33
CA LEU A 53 17.49 2.13 21.67
C LEU A 53 18.22 2.63 20.42
N ASP A 54 18.24 1.81 19.36
CA ASP A 54 18.82 2.09 18.04
C ASP A 54 17.79 2.71 17.07
N VAL A 55 16.67 3.21 17.62
CA VAL A 55 15.67 3.90 16.80
C VAL A 55 16.36 5.13 16.27
N ASP A 56 16.44 5.18 14.95
CA ASP A 56 16.73 6.33 14.13
C ASP A 56 15.64 7.41 14.37
N GLN A 57 15.46 7.86 15.63
CA GLN A 57 14.51 8.90 16.05
C GLN A 57 14.82 10.20 15.30
N LEU A 58 16.08 10.37 14.89
CA LEU A 58 16.57 11.47 14.07
C LEU A 58 16.19 11.34 12.59
N SER A 59 16.03 10.12 12.04
CA SER A 59 15.63 9.92 10.63
C SER A 59 14.13 9.66 10.43
N GLY A 60 13.41 9.29 11.50
CA GLY A 60 11.96 9.05 11.49
C GLY A 60 11.51 7.82 10.69
N ARG A 61 12.44 6.99 10.19
CA ARG A 61 12.11 5.90 9.24
C ARG A 61 11.52 4.65 9.88
N ARG A 62 11.78 4.44 11.18
CA ARG A 62 11.33 3.27 11.93
C ARG A 62 11.01 3.67 13.36
N ARG A 63 9.97 3.05 13.94
CA ARG A 63 9.55 3.27 15.32
C ARG A 63 9.20 1.94 15.97
N VAL A 64 9.76 1.64 17.14
CA VAL A 64 9.28 0.51 17.95
C VAL A 64 7.97 0.90 18.61
N VAL A 65 6.93 0.09 18.42
CA VAL A 65 5.59 0.31 19.01
C VAL A 65 5.22 -0.72 20.06
N GLU A 66 5.85 -1.89 20.03
CA GLU A 66 5.72 -2.90 21.09
C GLU A 66 7.10 -3.49 21.37
N HIS A 67 7.39 -3.68 22.65
CA HIS A 67 8.67 -4.14 23.14
C HIS A 67 8.48 -5.36 24.05
N HIS A 68 9.18 -6.44 23.73
CA HIS A 68 9.15 -7.69 24.48
C HIS A 68 10.57 -8.21 24.66
N SER A 69 10.81 -8.98 25.72
CA SER A 69 12.14 -9.49 26.08
C SER A 69 12.90 -10.19 24.94
N SER A 70 12.18 -10.84 24.02
CA SER A 70 12.74 -11.61 22.90
C SER A 70 12.36 -11.08 21.50
N TRP A 71 11.51 -10.04 21.40
CA TRP A 71 11.00 -9.55 20.11
C TRP A 71 10.40 -8.15 20.18
N HIS A 72 10.20 -7.54 19.02
CA HIS A 72 9.70 -6.17 18.89
C HIS A 72 8.65 -6.07 17.78
N VAL A 73 7.68 -5.17 17.91
CA VAL A 73 6.91 -4.67 16.76
C VAL A 73 7.47 -3.33 16.34
N VAL A 74 7.82 -3.23 15.06
CA VAL A 74 8.36 -2.02 14.45
C VAL A 74 7.38 -1.53 13.40
N GLU A 75 7.06 -0.24 13.45
CA GLU A 75 6.43 0.50 12.39
C GLU A 75 7.49 1.12 11.48
N SER A 76 7.34 0.97 10.17
CA SER A 76 8.22 1.57 9.19
C SER A 76 7.47 1.94 7.92
N HIS A 77 8.02 2.86 7.13
CA HIS A 77 7.54 3.04 5.76
C HIS A 77 7.81 1.77 4.92
N TYR A 78 7.01 1.59 3.87
CA TYR A 78 7.29 0.59 2.84
C TYR A 78 8.53 0.97 2.05
N HIS A 79 9.33 -0.03 1.66
CA HIS A 79 10.50 0.23 0.84
C HIS A 79 10.06 0.60 -0.60
N PRO A 80 10.70 1.58 -1.28
CA PRO A 80 10.33 1.96 -2.64
C PRO A 80 10.29 0.79 -3.63
N ALA A 81 11.22 -0.16 -3.49
CA ALA A 81 11.25 -1.37 -4.33
C ALA A 81 10.04 -2.31 -4.11
N GLU A 82 9.47 -2.36 -2.90
CA GLU A 82 8.24 -3.15 -2.64
C GLU A 82 7.05 -2.52 -3.38
N ILE A 83 6.93 -1.19 -3.29
CA ILE A 83 5.88 -0.41 -3.97
C ILE A 83 6.02 -0.52 -5.48
N LEU A 84 7.23 -0.33 -6.02
CA LEU A 84 7.49 -0.43 -7.45
C LEU A 84 7.11 -1.82 -7.99
N ARG A 85 7.50 -2.90 -7.31
CA ARG A 85 7.14 -4.27 -7.71
C ARG A 85 5.63 -4.46 -7.81
N VAL A 86 4.88 -3.88 -6.87
CA VAL A 86 3.41 -3.92 -6.88
C VAL A 86 2.84 -3.09 -8.01
N LEU A 87 3.32 -1.85 -8.21
CA LEU A 87 2.87 -0.96 -9.29
C LEU A 87 3.11 -1.59 -10.67
N THR A 88 4.28 -2.15 -10.93
CA THR A 88 4.59 -2.86 -12.18
C THR A 88 3.64 -4.04 -12.41
N ARG A 89 3.31 -4.79 -11.35
CA ARG A 89 2.36 -5.90 -11.46
C ARG A 89 0.95 -5.39 -11.76
N LEU A 90 0.49 -4.38 -11.03
CA LEU A 90 -0.82 -3.76 -11.25
C LEU A 90 -0.95 -3.14 -12.65
N GLU A 91 0.14 -2.59 -13.18
CA GLU A 91 0.20 -2.03 -14.53
C GLU A 91 0.07 -3.12 -15.60
N ARG A 92 0.82 -4.21 -15.44
CA ARG A 92 0.68 -5.40 -16.30
C ARG A 92 -0.73 -5.99 -16.23
N ASP A 93 -1.35 -5.95 -15.06
CA ASP A 93 -2.71 -6.44 -14.83
C ASP A 93 -3.77 -5.39 -15.29
N GLY A 94 -3.37 -4.24 -15.86
CA GLY A 94 -4.25 -3.23 -16.44
C GLY A 94 -4.96 -2.31 -15.45
N LEU A 95 -4.68 -2.43 -14.15
CA LEU A 95 -5.38 -1.70 -13.07
C LEU A 95 -4.82 -0.29 -12.84
N VAL A 96 -3.53 -0.10 -13.08
CA VAL A 96 -2.86 1.21 -13.06
C VAL A 96 -2.12 1.42 -14.37
N ARG A 97 -1.73 2.65 -14.62
CA ARG A 97 -0.86 3.01 -15.75
C ARG A 97 0.25 3.93 -15.26
N SER A 98 1.44 3.74 -15.77
CA SER A 98 2.50 4.74 -15.67
C SER A 98 2.13 5.98 -16.48
N VAL A 99 2.44 7.14 -15.92
CA VAL A 99 2.20 8.46 -16.49
C VAL A 99 3.51 9.20 -16.33
N GLY A 100 4.09 9.65 -17.44
CA GLY A 100 5.37 10.32 -17.42
C GLY A 100 5.51 11.26 -18.60
N ARG A 101 6.20 12.38 -18.38
CA ARG A 101 6.68 13.24 -19.45
C ARG A 101 8.04 12.70 -19.89
N ILE A 102 8.38 12.79 -21.18
CA ILE A 102 9.71 12.40 -21.68
C ILE A 102 10.79 13.12 -20.84
N GLY A 103 11.67 12.36 -20.16
CA GLY A 103 12.73 12.88 -19.29
C GLY A 103 12.29 13.29 -17.88
N GLY A 104 11.03 13.10 -17.50
CA GLY A 104 10.50 13.39 -16.16
C GLY A 104 10.42 12.17 -15.24
N PRO A 105 10.16 12.38 -13.93
CA PRO A 105 9.91 11.29 -13.01
C PRO A 105 8.66 10.50 -13.42
N VAL A 106 8.73 9.17 -13.32
CA VAL A 106 7.59 8.28 -13.59
C VAL A 106 6.61 8.38 -12.43
N SER A 107 5.34 8.59 -12.77
CA SER A 107 4.22 8.56 -11.84
C SER A 107 3.24 7.45 -12.23
N TRP A 108 2.32 7.09 -11.35
CA TRP A 108 1.27 6.09 -11.60
C TRP A 108 -0.11 6.65 -11.27
N SER A 109 -1.09 6.27 -12.09
CA SER A 109 -2.51 6.61 -11.88
C SER A 109 -3.37 5.38 -12.09
N LEU A 110 -4.59 5.36 -11.55
CA LEU A 110 -5.57 4.32 -11.88
C LEU A 110 -5.89 4.34 -13.38
N SER A 111 -5.97 3.15 -13.96
CA SER A 111 -6.52 2.94 -15.30
C SER A 111 -8.03 3.12 -15.28
N GLY A 112 -8.64 3.55 -16.40
CA GLY A 112 -10.09 3.58 -16.54
C GLY A 112 -10.76 2.21 -16.29
N VAL A 113 -10.08 1.10 -16.64
CA VAL A 113 -10.52 -0.28 -16.38
C VAL A 113 -10.43 -0.62 -14.89
N GLY A 114 -9.31 -0.29 -14.24
CA GLY A 114 -9.12 -0.53 -12.80
C GLY A 114 -10.08 0.27 -11.90
N ALA A 115 -10.49 1.46 -12.33
CA ALA A 115 -11.53 2.23 -11.65
C ALA A 115 -12.92 1.57 -11.75
N MET A 116 -13.24 0.97 -12.90
CA MET A 116 -14.55 0.33 -13.14
C MET A 116 -14.67 -1.05 -12.50
N ASP A 117 -13.62 -1.87 -12.50
CA ASP A 117 -13.66 -3.22 -11.89
C ASP A 117 -13.96 -3.18 -10.37
N ARG A 118 -13.54 -2.12 -9.66
CA ARG A 118 -13.83 -1.95 -8.23
C ARG A 118 -15.18 -1.30 -7.92
N LEU A 119 -15.63 -0.36 -8.76
CA LEU A 119 -17.02 0.13 -8.67
C LEU A 119 -18.02 -0.99 -8.98
N GLY A 120 -17.68 -1.91 -9.89
CA GLY A 120 -18.47 -3.09 -10.20
C GLY A 120 -18.68 -4.03 -9.00
N TRP A 121 -17.76 -4.08 -8.04
CA TRP A 121 -17.92 -4.84 -6.79
C TRP A 121 -18.73 -4.10 -5.71
N LEU A 122 -18.75 -2.77 -5.72
CA LEU A 122 -19.54 -1.97 -4.78
C LEU A 122 -21.03 -1.90 -5.18
N VAL A 123 -21.36 -2.13 -6.45
CA VAL A 123 -22.76 -2.06 -6.95
C VAL A 123 -23.50 -3.39 -6.80
N VAL A 124 -22.84 -4.55 -6.69
CA VAL A 124 -23.55 -5.84 -6.53
C VAL A 124 -24.15 -6.09 -5.14
N ASP A 125 -23.82 -5.29 -4.12
CA ASP A 125 -24.47 -5.36 -2.79
C ASP A 125 -25.63 -4.36 -2.61
N ALA A 126 -25.86 -3.47 -3.58
CA ALA A 126 -27.05 -2.62 -3.59
C ALA A 126 -28.19 -3.37 -4.28
N LYS A 127 -28.83 -4.32 -3.57
CA LYS A 127 -30.16 -4.78 -3.99
C LYS A 127 -31.07 -3.57 -4.12
N PRO A 128 -31.70 -3.31 -5.29
CA PRO A 128 -32.79 -2.37 -5.34
C PRO A 128 -33.91 -2.92 -4.44
N LYS A 129 -34.30 -2.15 -3.42
CA LYS A 129 -35.59 -2.39 -2.75
C LYS A 129 -36.66 -2.20 -3.82
N GLU A 130 -37.25 -3.30 -4.28
CA GLU A 130 -38.51 -3.27 -5.00
C GLU A 130 -39.52 -2.48 -4.17
N MET A 131 -39.92 -1.31 -4.69
CA MET A 131 -41.16 -0.66 -4.28
C MET A 131 -42.29 -1.54 -4.79
N TYR A 132 -42.97 -2.24 -3.89
CA TYR A 132 -44.31 -2.74 -4.17
C TYR A 132 -45.25 -1.52 -4.12
N LEU A 133 -45.86 -1.23 -5.27
CA LEU A 133 -47.06 -0.40 -5.41
C LEU A 133 -48.25 -1.09 -4.75
#